data_AF-A0A3D3VUP0-F1
#
_entry.id   AF-A0A3D3VUP0-F1
#
_cell.length_a   1.000
_cell.length_b   1.000
_cell.length_c   1.000
_cell.angle_alpha   90.00
_cell.angle_beta   90.00
_cell.angle_gamma   90.00
#
_symmetry.space_group_name_H-M   'P 1'
#
loop_
_entity.id
_entity.type
_entity.pdbx_description
1 polymer ?
#
loop_
_entity_poly.entity_id
_entity_poly.type
_entity_poly.pdbx_seq_one_letter_code
_entity_poly.pdbx_strand_id
1 'polypeptide(L)'
;MKDIASLPVEDLLEELSSSSATPGGGSASALCASIAASLTAMVANLTVGRSRFAEVQEEMVQTLERSRALSKEFLDLAMKDCDAFDRFMEALALPRDSEQDRETRKRSM
;
A
#
# COMPACT_ATOMS: atom_id res chain seq x y z
N MET A 1 2.83 -5.18 14.40
CA MET A 1 2.73 -4.85 12.97
C MET A 1 4.13 -4.57 12.44
N LYS A 2 4.57 -5.31 11.42
CA LYS A 2 5.84 -5.01 10.73
C LYS A 2 5.59 -3.82 9.79
N ASP A 3 6.43 -2.79 9.86
CA ASP A 3 6.39 -1.67 8.92
C ASP A 3 7.08 -2.05 7.61
N ILE A 4 6.34 -2.69 6.70
CA ILE A 4 6.86 -3.16 5.41
C ILE A 4 7.33 -2.00 4.50
N ALA A 5 6.88 -0.77 4.74
CA ALA A 5 7.30 0.41 4.00
C ALA A 5 8.73 0.85 4.34
N SER A 6 9.22 0.46 5.51
CA SER A 6 10.57 0.80 6.00
C SER A 6 11.62 -0.27 5.73
N LEU A 7 11.21 -1.44 5.22
CA LEU A 7 12.11 -2.55 4.95
C LEU A 7 13.06 -2.24 3.80
N PRO A 8 14.32 -2.72 3.86
CA PRO A 8 15.13 -2.91 2.67
C PRO A 8 14.35 -3.69 1.61
N VAL A 9 14.57 -3.37 0.34
CA VAL A 9 13.87 -4.05 -0.77
C VAL A 9 14.10 -5.56 -0.76
N GLU A 10 15.31 -6.00 -0.38
CA GLU A 10 15.66 -7.42 -0.24
C GLU A 10 14.78 -8.10 0.82
N ASP A 11 14.68 -7.53 2.02
CA ASP A 11 13.84 -8.04 3.11
C ASP A 11 12.36 -8.04 2.74
N LEU A 12 11.87 -6.99 2.06
CA LEU A 12 10.49 -6.94 1.58
C LEU A 12 10.18 -8.09 0.60
N LEU A 13 11.12 -8.42 -0.30
CA LEU A 13 10.97 -9.51 -1.25
C LEU A 13 11.02 -10.88 -0.56
N GLU A 14 11.86 -11.04 0.46
CA GLU A 14 11.87 -12.25 1.30
C GLU A 14 10.53 -12.43 2.03
N GLU A 15 9.98 -11.38 2.63
CA GLU A 15 8.67 -11.45 3.30
C GLU A 15 7.54 -11.78 2.32
N LEU A 16 7.50 -11.14 1.15
CA LEU A 16 6.50 -11.41 0.10
C LEU A 16 6.58 -12.83 -0.48
N SER A 17 7.74 -13.47 -0.41
CA SER A 17 7.97 -14.84 -0.89
C SER A 17 7.94 -15.89 0.23
N SER A 18 7.69 -15.46 1.46
CA SER A 18 7.63 -16.32 2.64
C SER A 18 6.32 -17.11 2.71
N SER A 19 6.23 -18.00 3.72
CA SER A 19 4.97 -18.66 4.08
C SER A 19 4.07 -17.82 5.00
N SER A 20 4.42 -16.55 5.25
CA SER A 20 3.59 -15.63 6.02
C SER A 20 2.29 -15.29 5.27
N ALA A 21 1.23 -14.97 6.01
CA ALA A 21 -0.04 -14.58 5.41
C ALA A 21 -0.05 -13.12 4.93
N THR A 22 0.81 -12.28 5.52
CA THR A 22 1.04 -10.87 5.20
C THR A 22 2.56 -10.58 5.18
N PRO A 23 3.06 -9.71 4.28
CA PRO A 23 2.37 -9.02 3.19
C PRO A 23 1.91 -9.96 2.06
N GLY A 24 0.79 -9.61 1.41
CA GLY A 24 0.18 -10.39 0.33
C GLY A 24 -0.04 -9.58 -0.96
N GLY A 25 -0.80 -10.15 -1.90
CA GLY A 25 -1.00 -9.56 -3.23
C GLY A 25 -1.64 -8.16 -3.23
N GLY A 26 -2.52 -7.86 -2.26
CA GLY A 26 -3.11 -6.52 -2.08
C GLY A 26 -2.04 -5.48 -1.75
N SER A 27 -1.29 -5.72 -0.68
CA SER A 27 -0.17 -4.88 -0.26
C SER A 27 0.90 -4.74 -1.35
N ALA A 28 1.25 -5.81 -2.07
CA ALA A 28 2.18 -5.76 -3.18
C ALA A 28 1.67 -4.89 -4.34
N SER A 29 0.38 -5.00 -4.68
CA SER A 29 -0.24 -4.17 -5.72
C SER A 29 -0.24 -2.68 -5.34
N ALA A 30 -0.50 -2.38 -4.07
CA ALA A 30 -0.45 -1.02 -3.54
C ALA A 30 0.98 -0.46 -3.57
N LEU A 31 2.00 -1.25 -3.21
CA LEU A 31 3.41 -0.85 -3.33
C LEU A 31 3.79 -0.56 -4.80
N CYS A 32 3.39 -1.41 -5.75
CA CYS A 32 3.58 -1.16 -7.18
C CYS A 32 2.93 0.16 -7.63
N ALA A 33 1.72 0.46 -7.15
CA ALA A 33 1.05 1.72 -7.45
C ALA A 33 1.78 2.93 -6.85
N SER A 34 2.34 2.80 -5.63
CA SER A 34 3.16 3.85 -5.01
C SER A 34 4.44 4.13 -5.81
N ILE A 35 5.11 3.08 -6.30
CA ILE A 35 6.29 3.20 -7.18
C ILE A 35 5.92 3.90 -8.48
N ALA A 36 4.82 3.48 -9.13
CA ALA A 36 4.35 4.09 -10.37
C ALA A 36 4.05 5.59 -10.18
N ALA A 37 3.34 5.96 -9.13
CA ALA A 37 3.04 7.35 -8.80
C ALA A 37 4.34 8.15 -8.51
N SER A 38 5.31 7.57 -7.83
CA SER A 38 6.62 8.21 -7.57
C SER A 38 7.39 8.49 -8.86
N LEU A 39 7.35 7.57 -9.83
CA LEU A 39 7.97 7.76 -11.14
C LEU A 39 7.26 8.83 -11.96
N THR A 40 5.93 8.89 -11.92
CA THR A 40 5.17 9.99 -12.54
C THR A 40 5.56 11.34 -11.92
N ALA A 41 5.66 11.42 -10.60
CA ALA A 41 6.12 12.62 -9.90
C ALA A 41 7.56 13.00 -10.32
N MET A 42 8.46 12.04 -10.51
CA MET A 42 9.82 12.28 -11.00
C MET A 42 9.81 12.96 -12.37
N VAL A 43 9.03 12.45 -13.33
CA VAL A 43 8.95 13.01 -14.69
C VAL A 43 8.34 14.41 -14.67
N ALA A 44 7.28 14.63 -13.89
CA ALA A 44 6.71 15.96 -13.70
C ALA A 44 7.74 16.94 -13.12
N ASN A 45 8.50 16.53 -12.10
CA ASN A 45 9.61 17.30 -11.53
C ASN A 45 10.71 17.66 -12.55
N LEU A 46 11.05 16.76 -13.47
CA LEU A 46 12.02 17.04 -14.55
C LEU A 46 11.50 18.05 -15.58
N THR A 47 10.20 18.33 -15.56
CA THR A 47 9.47 19.13 -16.56
C THR A 47 9.14 20.53 -16.02
N VAL A 48 8.70 20.62 -14.76
CA VAL A 48 8.41 21.90 -14.08
C VAL A 48 9.66 22.80 -14.07
N GLY A 49 9.48 24.08 -14.37
CA GLY A 49 10.52 25.11 -14.39
C GLY A 49 11.43 25.09 -15.64
N ARG A 50 11.23 24.18 -16.59
CA ARG A 50 11.99 24.16 -17.84
C ARG A 50 11.32 25.00 -18.92
N SER A 51 12.04 25.98 -19.46
CA SER A 51 11.56 26.88 -20.52
C SER A 51 11.04 26.16 -21.77
N ARG A 52 11.65 25.03 -22.15
CA ARG A 52 11.20 24.21 -23.29
C ARG A 52 9.82 23.57 -23.10
N PHE A 53 9.27 23.59 -21.88
CA PHE A 53 7.99 23.00 -21.52
C PHE A 53 7.03 24.07 -20.98
N ALA A 54 7.15 25.32 -21.44
CA ALA A 54 6.35 26.44 -20.95
C ALA A 54 4.83 26.20 -21.08
N GLU A 55 4.41 25.52 -22.15
CA GLU A 55 2.99 25.26 -22.46
C GLU A 55 2.31 24.27 -21.51
N VAL A 56 3.07 23.42 -20.82
CA VAL A 56 2.54 22.34 -19.96
C VAL A 56 2.84 22.56 -18.47
N GLN A 57 3.32 23.74 -18.07
CA GLN A 57 3.75 23.99 -16.69
C GLN A 57 2.65 23.73 -15.67
N GLU A 58 1.44 24.25 -15.92
CA GLU A 58 0.32 24.10 -15.00
C GLU A 58 -0.09 22.63 -14.83
N GLU A 59 -0.25 21.90 -15.95
CA GLU A 59 -0.57 20.47 -15.94
C GLU A 59 0.48 19.64 -15.18
N MET A 60 1.76 19.97 -15.38
CA MET A 60 2.86 19.25 -14.72
C MET A 60 2.96 19.56 -13.23
N VAL A 61 2.62 20.78 -12.79
CA VAL A 61 2.52 21.10 -11.35
C VAL A 61 1.38 20.30 -10.71
N GLN A 62 0.19 20.28 -11.33
CA GLN A 62 -0.95 19.50 -10.82
C GLN A 62 -0.64 17.99 -10.79
N THR A 63 -0.01 17.48 -11.85
CA THR A 63 0.43 16.08 -11.94
C THR A 63 1.42 15.75 -10.83
N LEU A 64 2.42 16.61 -10.61
CA LEU A 64 3.42 16.43 -9.55
C LEU A 64 2.77 16.32 -8.17
N GLU A 65 1.87 17.25 -7.83
CA GLU A 65 1.17 17.27 -6.55
C GLU A 65 0.31 16.01 -6.36
N ARG A 66 -0.50 15.67 -7.37
CA ARG A 66 -1.37 14.49 -7.33
C ARG A 66 -0.56 13.20 -7.23
N SER A 67 0.50 13.05 -8.01
CA SER A 67 1.35 11.86 -7.98
C SER A 67 2.08 11.69 -6.65
N ARG A 68 2.52 12.78 -6.00
CA ARG A 68 3.09 12.71 -4.64
C ARG A 68 2.06 12.31 -3.60
N ALA A 69 0.83 12.81 -3.71
CA ALA A 69 -0.26 12.42 -2.82
C ALA A 69 -0.60 10.92 -2.99
N LEU A 70 -0.78 10.48 -4.24
CA LEU A 70 -1.07 9.08 -4.56
C LEU A 70 0.05 8.13 -4.11
N SER A 71 1.32 8.50 -4.28
CA SER A 71 2.44 7.68 -3.80
C SER A 71 2.33 7.41 -2.29
N LYS A 72 2.05 8.44 -1.49
CA LYS A 72 1.86 8.31 -0.04
C LYS A 72 0.61 7.50 0.31
N GLU A 73 -0.49 7.76 -0.39
CA GLU A 73 -1.75 7.05 -0.19
C GLU A 73 -1.62 5.55 -0.47
N PHE A 74 -0.99 5.17 -1.59
CA PHE A 74 -0.77 3.78 -1.92
C PHE A 74 0.19 3.07 -0.97
N LEU A 75 1.19 3.79 -0.43
CA LEU A 75 2.07 3.22 0.60
C LEU A 75 1.30 2.92 1.89
N ASP A 76 0.43 3.84 2.32
CA ASP A 76 -0.46 3.66 3.47
C ASP A 76 -1.49 2.54 3.23
N LEU A 77 -2.04 2.43 2.01
CA LEU A 77 -2.93 1.33 1.64
C LEU A 77 -2.23 -0.03 1.69
N ALA A 78 -0.94 -0.11 1.37
CA ALA A 78 -0.19 -1.35 1.51
C ALA A 78 -0.13 -1.81 2.98
N MET A 79 0.11 -0.87 3.91
CA MET A 79 0.10 -1.14 5.35
C MET A 79 -1.28 -1.55 5.85
N LYS A 80 -2.33 -0.84 5.40
CA LYS A 80 -3.72 -1.11 5.77
C LYS A 80 -4.21 -2.47 5.27
N ASP A 81 -3.73 -2.94 4.12
CA ASP A 81 -4.03 -4.28 3.61
C ASP A 81 -3.47 -5.36 4.55
N CYS A 82 -2.22 -5.21 4.98
CA CYS A 82 -1.62 -6.11 5.97
C CYS A 82 -2.42 -6.11 7.28
N ASP A 83 -2.74 -4.93 7.82
CA ASP A 83 -3.51 -4.82 9.06
C ASP A 83 -4.92 -5.41 8.97
N ALA A 84 -5.61 -5.16 7.85
CA ALA A 84 -6.94 -5.69 7.63
C ALA A 84 -6.91 -7.22 7.60
N PHE A 85 -5.92 -7.80 6.94
CA PHE A 85 -5.77 -9.25 6.86
C PHE A 85 -5.36 -9.88 8.20
N ASP A 86 -4.41 -9.26 8.93
CA ASP A 86 -4.01 -9.73 10.25
C ASP A 86 -5.21 -9.77 11.21
N ARG A 87 -6.01 -8.70 11.24
CA ARG A 87 -7.25 -8.63 12.04
C ARG A 87 -8.30 -9.66 11.61
N PHE A 88 -8.42 -9.91 10.31
CA PHE A 88 -9.30 -10.96 9.79
C PHE A 88 -8.84 -12.34 10.27
N MET A 89 -7.54 -12.61 10.27
CA MET A 89 -6.98 -13.88 10.76
C MET A 89 -7.16 -14.04 12.28
N GLU A 90 -7.01 -12.97 13.05
CA GLU A 90 -7.33 -12.96 14.49
C GLU A 90 -8.80 -13.32 14.74
N ALA A 91 -9.72 -12.72 13.99
CA ALA A 91 -11.14 -13.04 14.07
C ALA A 91 -11.41 -14.50 13.65
N LEU A 92 -10.75 -14.99 12.60
CA LEU A 92 -10.87 -16.37 12.11
C LEU A 92 -10.38 -17.40 13.13
N ALA A 93 -9.40 -17.03 13.96
CA ALA A 93 -8.82 -17.86 15.01
C ALA A 93 -9.69 -17.95 16.28
N LEU A 94 -10.76 -17.15 16.40
CA LEU A 94 -11.68 -17.23 17.53
C LEU A 94 -12.35 -18.63 17.63
N PRO A 95 -12.69 -19.07 18.86
CA PRO A 95 -13.35 -20.36 19.09
C PRO A 95 -14.62 -20.54 18.25
N ARG A 96 -15.03 -21.80 18.06
CA ARG A 96 -16.22 -22.16 17.27
C ARG A 96 -17.02 -23.32 17.87
N ASP A 97 -16.80 -23.57 19.16
CA ASP A 97 -17.30 -24.76 19.86
C ASP A 97 -18.76 -24.58 20.29
N SER A 98 -19.12 -23.38 20.77
CA SER A 98 -20.50 -23.03 21.08
C SER A 98 -21.15 -22.17 20.00
N GLU A 99 -22.49 -22.10 20.00
CA GLU A 99 -23.25 -21.18 19.14
C GLU A 99 -22.86 -19.71 19.39
N GLN A 100 -22.63 -19.36 20.65
CA GLN A 100 -22.18 -18.02 21.03
C GLN A 100 -20.78 -17.69 20.50
N ASP A 101 -19.87 -18.67 20.48
CA ASP A 101 -18.53 -18.50 19.91
C ASP A 101 -18.61 -18.29 18.39
N ARG A 102 -19.44 -19.09 17.70
CA ARG A 102 -19.66 -18.97 16.25
C ARG A 102 -20.23 -17.61 15.87
N GLU A 103 -21.21 -17.11 16.62
CA GLU A 103 -21.78 -15.78 16.41
C GLU A 103 -20.77 -14.66 16.68
N THR A 104 -19.96 -14.79 17.74
CA THR A 104 -18.91 -13.81 18.07
C THR A 104 -17.84 -13.77 17.00
N ARG A 105 -17.37 -14.94 16.56
CA ARG A 105 -16.43 -15.09 15.45
C ARG A 105 -16.98 -14.46 14.17
N LYS A 106 -18.21 -14.79 13.78
CA LYS A 106 -18.85 -14.28 12.57
C LYS A 106 -19.03 -12.76 12.58
N ARG A 107 -19.25 -12.14 13.74
CA ARG A 107 -19.34 -10.67 13.88
C ARG A 107 -18.00 -9.97 13.90
N SER A 108 -16.93 -10.69 14.25
CA SER A 108 -15.57 -10.14 14.35
C SER A 108 -14.82 -10.20 13.02
N MET A 109 -15.24 -11.11 12.12
CA MET A 109 -14.80 -11.20 10.72
C MET A 109 -15.50 -10.12 9.87
#